data_AF-V5GUH5-F1
#
_entry.id   AF-V5GUH5-F1
#
_cell.length_a   1.000
_cell.length_b   1.000
_cell.length_c   1.000
_cell.angle_alpha   90.00
_cell.angle_beta   90.00
_cell.angle_gamma   90.00
#
_symmetry.space_group_name_H-M   'P 1'
#
loop_
_entity.id
_entity.type
_entity.pdbx_description
1 polymer ?
#
loop_
_entity_poly.entity_id
_entity_poly.type
_entity_poly.pdbx_seq_one_letter_code
_entity_poly.pdbx_strand_id
1 'polypeptide(L)' 'QVINVNVKNGNCSYGGLQMESTTLNLQNDPCEAWTCDAENGTLLIQRCGQLDVPEGCELHHPTGSFPCCCPILVCPIY' A
#
# COMPACT_ATOMS: atom_id res chain seq x y z
N GLN A 1 2.66 5.93 -5.81
CA GLN A 1 2.38 7.38 -5.76
C GLN A 1 3.33 8.02 -4.78
N VAL A 2 3.91 9.18 -5.08
CA VAL A 2 4.72 9.95 -4.11
C VAL A 2 3.90 11.17 -3.68
N ILE A 3 3.90 11.46 -2.38
CA ILE A 3 3.22 12.64 -1.80
C ILE A 3 4.17 13.39 -0.86
N ASN A 4 3.91 14.67 -0.63
CA ASN A 4 4.59 15.45 0.40
C ASN A 4 3.95 15.19 1.77
N VAL A 5 4.77 15.08 2.82
CA VAL A 5 4.32 14.83 4.19
C VAL A 5 5.07 15.72 5.18
N ASN A 6 4.47 15.94 6.34
CA ASN A 6 5.16 16.64 7.42
C ASN A 6 6.21 15.70 8.05
N VAL A 7 7.43 16.21 8.23
CA VAL A 7 8.50 15.52 8.94
C VAL A 7 8.65 16.12 10.33
N LYS A 8 8.65 15.28 11.36
CA LYS A 8 8.92 15.68 12.75
C LYS A 8 9.96 14.74 13.33
N ASN A 9 11.06 15.30 13.85
CA ASN A 9 12.17 14.56 14.45
C ASN A 9 12.74 13.45 13.52
N GLY A 10 12.80 13.70 12.21
CA GLY A 10 13.28 12.71 11.23
C GLY A 10 12.25 11.65 10.82
N ASN A 11 11.00 11.75 11.28
CA ASN A 11 9.92 10.81 10.98
C ASN A 11 8.83 11.46 10.14
N CYS A 12 8.30 10.75 9.15
CA CYS A 12 7.14 11.18 8.38
C CYS A 12 5.85 11.00 9.19
N SER A 13 4.90 11.94 9.07
CA SER A 13 3.56 11.81 9.64
C SER A 13 2.52 11.65 8.53
N TYR A 14 1.82 10.52 8.53
CA TYR A 14 0.76 10.20 7.58
C TYR A 14 -0.22 9.17 8.18
N GLY A 15 -1.51 9.29 7.87
CA GLY A 15 -2.53 8.33 8.34
C GLY A 15 -2.66 8.23 9.86
N GLY A 16 -2.25 9.25 10.62
CA GLY A 16 -2.20 9.22 12.09
C GLY A 16 -0.99 8.49 12.68
N LEU A 17 -0.10 7.95 11.85
CA LEU A 17 1.12 7.26 12.26
C LEU A 17 2.36 8.14 12.07
N GLN A 18 3.37 7.90 12.91
CA GLN A 18 4.74 8.37 12.68
C GLN A 18 5.57 7.20 12.17
N MET A 19 6.24 7.43 11.05
CA MET A 19 7.05 6.42 10.38
C MET A 19 8.50 6.88 10.35
N GLU A 20 9.40 6.00 10.76
CA GLU A 20 10.83 6.22 10.59
C GLU A 20 11.19 6.29 9.10
N SER A 21 12.18 7.14 8.79
CA SER A 21 12.72 7.25 7.43
C SER A 21 13.20 5.89 6.92
N THR A 22 12.94 5.60 5.65
CA THR A 22 13.30 4.37 4.92
C THR A 22 12.62 3.08 5.40
N THR A 23 11.82 3.12 6.48
CA THR A 23 11.08 1.95 6.95
C THR A 23 9.85 1.69 6.08
N LEU A 24 9.71 0.44 5.63
CA LEU A 24 8.54 -0.06 4.91
C LEU A 24 7.42 -0.37 5.91
N ASN A 25 6.29 0.33 5.79
CA ASN A 25 5.12 0.15 6.65
C ASN A 25 3.98 -0.49 5.85
N LEU A 26 3.60 -1.72 6.21
CA LEU A 26 2.58 -2.50 5.50
C LEU A 26 1.21 -2.31 6.16
N GLN A 27 0.24 -1.81 5.40
CA GLN A 27 -1.12 -1.55 5.86
C GLN A 27 -2.10 -2.62 5.35
N ASN A 28 -3.16 -2.85 6.11
CA ASN A 28 -4.27 -3.73 5.73
C ASN A 28 -5.44 -2.94 5.15
N ASP A 29 -5.85 -1.85 5.83
CA ASP A 29 -6.93 -0.98 5.37
C ASP A 29 -6.55 0.51 5.56
N PRO A 30 -6.32 1.27 4.47
CA PRO A 30 -6.32 0.80 3.08
C PRO A 30 -5.16 -0.17 2.80
N CYS A 31 -5.32 -1.08 1.82
CA CYS A 31 -4.29 -2.05 1.45
C CYS A 31 -3.13 -1.37 0.69
N GLU A 32 -2.19 -0.82 1.45
CA GLU A 32 -1.09 0.00 0.96
C GLU A 32 0.24 -0.37 1.63
N ALA A 33 1.34 -0.01 1.00
CA ALA A 33 2.66 0.03 1.62
C ALA A 33 3.21 1.45 1.58
N TRP A 34 3.75 1.91 2.70
CA TRP A 34 4.27 3.27 2.86
C TRP A 34 5.76 3.26 3.16
N THR A 35 6.53 4.05 2.41
CA THR A 35 7.96 4.24 2.64
C THR A 35 8.24 5.73 2.81
N CYS A 36 8.73 6.10 3.99
CA CYS A 36 9.09 7.48 4.32
C CYS A 36 10.45 7.84 3.74
N ASP A 37 10.55 9.01 3.14
CA ASP A 37 11.79 9.70 2.84
C ASP A 37 11.78 11.04 3.58
N ALA A 38 12.32 11.02 4.80
CA ALA A 38 12.33 12.19 5.68
C ALA A 38 13.30 13.28 5.22
N GLU A 39 14.31 12.94 4.40
CA GLU A 39 15.25 13.92 3.85
C GLU A 39 14.57 14.82 2.83
N ASN A 40 13.77 14.23 1.95
CA ASN A 40 13.00 14.96 0.94
C ASN A 40 11.60 15.39 1.42
N GLY A 41 11.18 14.95 2.61
CA GLY A 41 9.84 15.22 3.14
C GLY A 41 8.73 14.57 2.32
N THR A 42 9.00 13.38 1.77
CA THR A 42 8.06 12.65 0.91
C THR A 42 7.71 11.27 1.46
N LEU A 43 6.56 10.77 1.03
CA LEU A 43 6.10 9.42 1.30
C LEU A 43 5.78 8.72 -0.02
N LEU A 44 6.42 7.57 -0.26
CA LEU A 44 6.03 6.67 -1.33
C LEU A 44 4.91 5.75 -0.83
N ILE A 45 3.75 5.84 -1.48
CA ILE A 45 2.60 4.97 -1.26
C ILE A 45 2.51 3.99 -2.42
N GLN A 46 2.65 2.70 -2.12
CA GLN A 46 2.40 1.59 -3.03
C GLN A 46 1.01 1.04 -2.77
N ARG A 47 0.27 0.76 -3.85
CA ARG A 47 -1.08 0.19 -3.82
C ARG A 47 -1.10 -1.07 -4.66
N CYS A 48 -2.13 -1.87 -4.47
CA CYS A 48 -2.40 -2.99 -5.35
C CYS A 48 -2.58 -2.54 -6.80
N GLY A 49 -2.17 -3.40 -7.74
CA GLY A 49 -2.44 -3.16 -9.15
C GLY A 49 -3.93 -3.20 -9.44
N GLN A 50 -4.38 -2.38 -10.39
CA GLN A 50 -5.73 -2.50 -10.92
C GLN A 50 -5.79 -3.74 -11.83
N LEU A 51 -6.75 -4.62 -11.57
CA LEU A 51 -6.97 -5.83 -12.35
C LEU A 51 -8.27 -5.68 -13.14
N ASP A 52 -8.18 -5.85 -14.45
CA ASP A 52 -9.36 -6.07 -15.27
C ASP A 52 -9.88 -7.48 -15.01
N VAL A 53 -11.21 -7.63 -14.87
CA VAL A 53 -11.86 -8.90 -14.55
C VAL A 53 -12.50 -9.46 -15.83
N PRO A 54 -11.90 -10.48 -16.46
CA PRO A 54 -12.50 -11.13 -17.63
C PRO A 54 -13.81 -11.81 -17.27
N GLU A 55 -14.64 -12.06 -18.30
CA GLU A 55 -15.88 -12.82 -18.13
C GLU A 55 -15.59 -14.20 -17.53
N GLY A 56 -16.36 -14.57 -16.50
CA GLY A 56 -16.22 -15.83 -15.79
C GLY A 56 -15.15 -15.85 -14.69
N CYS A 57 -14.32 -14.82 -14.56
CA CYS A 57 -13.39 -14.68 -13.44
C CYS A 57 -13.96 -13.82 -12.30
N GLU A 58 -13.44 -13.98 -11.10
CA GLU A 58 -13.82 -13.20 -9.92
C GLU A 58 -12.59 -12.61 -9.21
N LEU A 59 -12.77 -11.46 -8.55
CA LEU A 59 -11.75 -10.89 -7.66
C LEU A 59 -11.96 -11.38 -6.23
N HIS A 60 -10.96 -12.07 -5.71
CA HIS A 60 -10.88 -12.43 -4.30
C HIS A 60 -10.02 -11.42 -3.55
N HIS A 61 -10.52 -10.95 -2.40
CA HIS A 61 -9.81 -10.04 -1.50
C HIS A 61 -9.29 -10.80 -0.28
N PRO A 62 -8.05 -11.31 -0.31
CA PRO A 62 -7.42 -11.97 0.82
C PRO A 62 -7.24 -11.03 2.03
N THR A 63 -7.03 -11.62 3.21
CA THR A 63 -6.77 -10.88 4.45
C THR A 63 -5.26 -10.75 4.71
N GLY A 64 -4.88 -9.73 5.48
CA GLY A 64 -3.48 -9.48 5.89
C GLY A 64 -3.04 -8.06 5.55
N SER A 65 -1.76 -7.73 5.71
CA SER A 65 -1.23 -6.44 5.24
C SER A 65 -0.71 -6.55 3.82
N PHE A 66 -0.51 -5.42 3.15
CA PHE A 66 0.09 -5.37 1.81
C PHE A 66 1.39 -6.21 1.73
N PRO A 67 1.62 -6.98 0.66
CA PRO A 67 0.77 -7.18 -0.51
C PRO A 67 -0.30 -8.27 -0.35
N CYS A 68 -0.39 -8.92 0.83
CA CYS A 68 -1.30 -10.05 1.06
C CYS A 68 -2.78 -9.67 1.05
N CYS A 69 -3.14 -8.41 1.29
CA CYS A 69 -4.53 -7.93 1.13
C CYS A 69 -4.88 -7.55 -0.32
N CYS A 70 -3.94 -7.65 -1.27
CA CYS A 70 -4.23 -7.29 -2.65
C CYS A 70 -5.18 -8.27 -3.32
N PRO A 71 -6.11 -7.77 -4.15
CA PRO A 71 -7.03 -8.63 -4.85
C PRO A 71 -6.28 -9.58 -5.79
N ILE A 72 -6.74 -10.82 -5.84
CA ILE A 72 -6.28 -11.85 -6.77
C ILE A 72 -7.41 -12.22 -7.71
N LEU A 73 -7.07 -12.49 -8.96
CA LEU A 73 -8.02 -12.97 -9.95
C LEU A 73 -8.13 -14.49 -9.86
N VAL A 74 -9.33 -15.00 -9.65
CA VAL A 74 -9.63 -16.44 -9.65
C VAL A 74 -10.51 -16.71 -10.86
N CYS A 75 -10.01 -17.55 -11.77
CA CYS A 75 -10.73 -17.94 -12.99
C CYS A 75 -11.02 -19.44 -12.97
N PRO A 76 -12.18 -19.88 -13.49
CA PRO A 76 -12.47 -21.29 -13.69
C PRO A 76 -11.44 -21.90 -14.64
N ILE A 77 -11.03 -23.12 -14.31
CA ILE A 77 -10.15 -23.95 -15.14
C ILE A 77 -11.08 -24.76 -16.05
N TYR A 78 -11.10 -24.45 -17.34
CA TYR A 78 -11.87 -25.21 -18.34
C TYR A 78 -10.99 -26.26 -19.03
#